data_AF-A0A6P0XG23-F1
#
_entry.id   AF-A0A6P0XG23-F1
#
_cell.length_a   1.000
_cell.length_b   1.000
_cell.length_c   1.000
_cell.angle_alpha   90.00
_cell.angle_beta   90.00
_cell.angle_gamma   90.00
#
_symmetry.space_group_name_H-M   'P 1'
#
loop_
_entity.id
_entity.type
_entity.pdbx_description
1 polymer ?
#
loop_
_entity_poly.entity_id
_entity_poly.type
_entity_poly.pdbx_seq_one_letter_code
_entity_poly.pdbx_strand_id
1 'polypeptide(L)'
;MPKNKQRAIDRLGMGTLDKVYLLFDRPFWDLSTTWILTPENDLPPGQFNQWFNLYPYIKEPIIMVLNGGAPALALSALSDEDIVQRALQTIYIAYSV
;
A
#
# COMPACT_ATOMS: atom_id res chain seq x y z
N MET A 1 27.41 -14.36 -19.49
CA MET A 1 27.74 -12.91 -19.54
C MET A 1 29.17 -12.66 -19.05
N PRO A 2 29.81 -11.55 -19.46
CA PRO A 2 31.10 -11.12 -18.89
C PRO A 2 31.04 -10.89 -17.36
N LYS A 3 32.11 -11.22 -16.64
CA LYS A 3 32.16 -11.13 -15.15
C LYS A 3 31.90 -9.73 -14.61
N ASN A 4 32.34 -8.68 -15.32
CA ASN A 4 32.09 -7.30 -14.93
C ASN A 4 30.60 -6.93 -14.97
N LYS A 5 29.86 -7.42 -15.97
CA LYS A 5 28.43 -7.18 -16.07
C LYS A 5 27.65 -7.96 -15.00
N GLN A 6 28.04 -9.20 -14.70
CA GLN A 6 27.42 -9.98 -13.62
C GLN A 6 27.57 -9.26 -12.27
N ARG A 7 28.78 -8.81 -11.93
CA ARG A 7 29.02 -8.04 -10.69
C ARG A 7 28.25 -6.72 -10.64
N ALA A 8 28.00 -6.08 -11.77
CA ALA A 8 27.18 -4.87 -11.80
C ALA A 8 25.72 -5.19 -11.48
N ILE A 9 25.18 -6.30 -12.03
CA ILE A 9 23.84 -6.79 -11.73
C ILE A 9 23.71 -7.19 -10.26
N ASP A 10 24.66 -7.96 -9.73
CA ASP A 10 24.62 -8.45 -8.34
C ASP A 10 24.69 -7.31 -7.30
N ARG A 11 25.17 -6.13 -7.70
CA ARG A 11 25.19 -4.91 -6.86
C ARG A 11 23.90 -4.11 -6.90
N LEU A 12 23.00 -4.40 -7.84
CA LEU A 12 21.68 -3.76 -7.89
C LEU A 12 20.75 -4.45 -6.89
N GLY A 13 20.12 -3.68 -6.02
CA GLY A 13 19.01 -4.16 -5.21
C GLY A 13 17.71 -4.19 -6.01
N MET A 14 16.91 -5.24 -5.84
CA MET A 14 15.56 -5.33 -6.37
C MET A 14 14.55 -5.07 -5.25
N GLY A 15 14.02 -3.85 -5.19
CA GLY A 15 12.99 -3.47 -4.23
C GLY A 15 11.62 -4.03 -4.60
N THR A 16 10.74 -4.15 -3.60
CA THR A 16 9.32 -4.48 -3.80
C THR A 16 8.47 -3.27 -3.44
N LEU A 17 7.48 -2.96 -4.29
CA LEU A 17 6.42 -2.00 -4.02
C LEU A 17 5.10 -2.62 -4.45
N ASP A 18 4.28 -2.99 -3.48
CA ASP A 18 2.98 -3.63 -3.70
C ASP A 18 1.83 -2.66 -3.45
N LYS A 19 0.66 -2.94 -4.02
CA LYS A 19 -0.52 -2.06 -3.96
C LYS A 19 -1.78 -2.86 -3.66
N VAL A 20 -2.55 -2.37 -2.69
CA VAL A 20 -3.91 -2.87 -2.44
C VAL A 20 -4.90 -1.79 -2.85
N TYR A 21 -5.91 -2.17 -3.64
CA TYR A 21 -6.99 -1.29 -4.09
C TYR A 21 -8.27 -1.73 -3.40
N LEU A 22 -8.95 -0.80 -2.73
CA LEU A 22 -10.20 -1.05 -2.04
C LEU A 22 -11.29 -0.20 -2.68
N LEU A 23 -12.28 -0.88 -3.28
CA LEU A 23 -13.50 -0.25 -3.78
C LEU A 23 -14.55 -0.28 -2.67
N PHE A 24 -15.16 0.87 -2.38
CA PHE A 24 -16.20 1.02 -1.37
C PHE A 24 -17.55 1.38 -2.00
N ASP A 25 -18.66 1.03 -1.36
CA ASP A 25 -19.99 1.44 -1.85
C ASP A 25 -20.17 2.97 -1.82
N ARG A 26 -19.59 3.64 -0.82
CA ARG A 26 -19.61 5.10 -0.67
C ARG A 26 -18.29 5.59 -0.07
N PRO A 27 -17.79 6.76 -0.50
CA PRO A 27 -16.62 7.36 0.12
C PRO A 27 -16.93 7.83 1.54
N PHE A 28 -16.02 7.56 2.47
CA PHE A 28 -16.07 8.03 3.86
C PHE A 28 -14.95 9.03 4.20
N TRP A 29 -14.14 9.40 3.20
CA TRP A 29 -13.03 10.33 3.29
C TRP A 29 -13.30 11.62 2.50
N ASP A 30 -12.43 12.63 2.65
CA ASP A 30 -12.48 13.85 1.84
C ASP A 30 -12.09 13.56 0.38
N LEU A 31 -13.05 13.76 -0.51
CA LEU A 31 -12.94 13.51 -1.93
C LEU A 31 -11.99 14.45 -2.67
N SER A 32 -11.63 15.59 -2.09
CA SER A 32 -10.72 16.57 -2.71
C SER A 32 -9.25 16.30 -2.41
N THR A 33 -8.96 15.48 -1.40
CA THR A 33 -7.61 15.15 -0.97
C THR A 33 -6.98 14.07 -1.87
N THR A 34 -5.70 14.21 -2.21
CA THR A 34 -4.94 13.19 -2.97
C THR A 34 -4.32 12.13 -2.06
N TRP A 35 -3.60 12.58 -1.02
CA TRP A 35 -2.83 11.71 -0.13
C TRP A 35 -3.49 11.60 1.23
N ILE A 36 -3.60 10.38 1.74
CA ILE A 36 -4.08 10.09 3.08
C ILE A 36 -2.93 9.44 3.84
N LEU A 37 -2.55 10.06 4.96
CA LEU A 37 -1.53 9.53 5.88
C LEU A 37 -2.25 8.98 7.10
N THR A 38 -1.98 7.72 7.43
CA THR A 38 -2.53 7.09 8.62
C THR A 38 -1.54 7.19 9.79
N PRO A 39 -2.02 7.23 11.04
CA PRO A 39 -1.18 7.08 12.21
C PRO A 39 -0.43 5.74 12.21
N GLU A 40 0.49 5.58 13.17
CA GLU A 40 1.14 4.30 13.43
C GLU A 40 0.08 3.21 13.68
N ASN A 41 0.24 2.07 13.01
CA ASN A 41 -0.76 1.01 12.90
C ASN A 41 -0.31 -0.31 13.55
N ASP A 42 0.76 -0.27 14.36
CA ASP A 42 1.44 -1.42 14.98
C ASP A 42 1.91 -2.51 13.98
N LEU A 43 1.93 -2.20 12.67
CA LEU A 43 2.43 -3.07 11.62
C LEU A 43 3.89 -2.72 11.25
N PRO A 44 4.63 -3.65 10.61
CA PRO A 44 5.98 -3.36 10.15
C PRO A 44 6.05 -2.08 9.30
N PRO A 45 7.00 -1.16 9.55
CA PRO A 45 7.16 0.06 8.77
C PRO A 45 7.29 -0.23 7.28
N GLY A 46 6.43 0.40 6.48
CA GLY A 46 6.30 0.07 5.05
C GLY A 46 5.05 -0.73 4.70
N GLN A 47 4.22 -1.12 5.68
CA GLN A 47 2.86 -1.60 5.45
C GLN A 47 1.82 -0.51 5.78
N PHE A 48 0.92 -0.24 4.83
CA PHE A 48 -0.29 0.55 5.02
C PHE A 48 -0.14 1.98 5.58
N ASN A 49 0.97 2.67 5.32
CA ASN A 49 1.22 4.02 5.86
C ASN A 49 0.89 5.16 4.89
N GLN A 50 0.82 4.88 3.59
CA GLN A 50 0.62 5.89 2.55
C GLN A 50 -0.50 5.46 1.61
N TRP A 51 -1.58 6.22 1.64
CA TRP A 51 -2.82 5.95 0.94
C TRP A 51 -3.08 7.03 -0.11
N PHE A 52 -3.78 6.65 -1.16
CA PHE A 52 -4.06 7.47 -2.32
C PHE A 52 -5.54 7.40 -2.66
N ASN A 53 -6.19 8.56 -2.61
CA ASN A 53 -7.57 8.70 -3.04
C ASN A 53 -7.62 8.79 -4.57
N LEU A 54 -8.28 7.83 -5.22
CA LEU A 54 -8.41 7.81 -6.67
C LEU A 54 -9.62 8.59 -7.18
N TYR A 55 -10.56 8.95 -6.31
CA TYR A 55 -11.78 9.64 -6.69
C TYR A 55 -11.55 10.92 -7.52
N PRO A 56 -10.59 11.82 -7.21
CA PRO A 56 -10.33 13.00 -8.03
C PRO A 56 -10.07 12.69 -9.50
N TYR A 57 -9.43 11.55 -9.78
CA TYR A 57 -8.91 11.18 -11.09
C TYR A 57 -9.86 10.32 -11.91
N ILE A 58 -10.57 9.39 -11.26
CA ILE A 58 -11.40 8.40 -11.95
C ILE A 58 -12.88 8.43 -11.55
N LYS A 59 -13.26 9.26 -10.56
CA LYS A 59 -14.64 9.41 -10.05
C LYS A 59 -15.25 8.13 -9.47
N GLU A 60 -14.41 7.17 -9.10
CA GLU A 60 -14.79 5.94 -8.40
C GLU A 60 -14.35 6.01 -6.92
N PRO A 61 -15.14 5.44 -5.98
CA PRO A 61 -14.85 5.43 -4.55
C PRO A 61 -13.76 4.40 -4.20
N ILE A 62 -12.57 4.60 -4.75
CA ILE A 62 -11.42 3.72 -4.55
C ILE A 62 -10.33 4.45 -3.76
N ILE A 63 -9.86 3.83 -2.69
CA ILE A 63 -8.57 4.16 -2.07
C ILE A 63 -7.58 3.05 -2.40
N MET A 64 -6.35 3.45 -2.73
CA MET A 64 -5.22 2.55 -2.90
C MET A 64 -4.16 2.80 -1.83
N VAL A 65 -3.44 1.76 -1.41
CA VAL A 65 -2.37 1.87 -0.43
C VAL A 65 -1.07 1.27 -0.93
N LEU A 66 0.03 1.95 -0.65
CA LEU A 66 1.38 1.53 -1.00
C LEU A 66 2.03 0.72 0.12
N ASN A 67 2.63 -0.42 -0.24
CA ASN A 67 3.42 -1.25 0.66
C ASN A 67 4.83 -1.41 0.09
N GLY A 68 5.88 -1.10 0.87
CA GLY A 68 7.26 -1.05 0.38
C GLY A 68 8.24 -1.99 1.08
N GLY A 69 9.28 -2.39 0.35
CA GLY A 69 10.46 -3.09 0.89
C GLY A 69 10.21 -4.55 1.29
N ALA A 70 11.04 -5.06 2.19
CA ALA A 70 10.88 -6.41 2.75
C ALA A 70 9.50 -6.63 3.44
N PRO A 71 8.92 -5.62 4.13
CA PRO A 71 7.56 -5.72 4.68
C PRO A 71 6.47 -5.94 3.64
N ALA A 72 6.61 -5.38 2.43
CA ALA A 72 5.67 -5.64 1.33
C ALA A 72 5.74 -7.10 0.85
N LEU A 73 6.96 -7.65 0.74
CA LEU A 73 7.15 -9.05 0.38
C LEU A 73 6.61 -10.01 1.45
N ALA A 74 6.75 -9.66 2.73
CA ALA A 74 6.15 -10.43 3.82
C ALA A 74 4.61 -10.35 3.79
N LEU A 75 4.06 -9.18 3.42
CA LEU A 75 2.62 -8.98 3.27
C LEU A 75 2.05 -9.83 2.13
N SER A 76 2.73 -9.90 0.99
CA SER A 76 2.25 -10.64 -0.19
C SER A 76 2.25 -12.17 -0.02
N ALA A 77 2.83 -12.68 1.06
CA ALA A 77 2.75 -14.09 1.43
C ALA A 77 1.46 -14.45 2.19
N LEU A 78 0.66 -13.46 2.60
CA LEU A 78 -0.62 -13.67 3.27
C LEU A 78 -1.75 -13.93 2.26
N SER A 79 -2.91 -14.36 2.76
CA SER A 79 -4.11 -14.46 1.94
C SER A 79 -4.65 -13.06 1.58
N ASP A 80 -5.35 -12.95 0.45
CA ASP A 80 -6.02 -11.70 0.06
C ASP A 80 -6.99 -11.22 1.15
N GLU A 81 -7.69 -12.13 1.82
CA GLU A 81 -8.61 -11.81 2.90
C GLU A 81 -7.88 -11.19 4.10
N ASP A 82 -6.75 -11.75 4.53
CA ASP A 82 -5.92 -11.17 5.60
C ASP A 82 -5.39 -9.79 5.23
N ILE A 83 -4.97 -9.60 3.97
CA ILE A 83 -4.46 -8.32 3.47
C ILE A 83 -5.56 -7.27 3.50
N VAL A 84 -6.75 -7.60 3.00
CA VAL A 84 -7.92 -6.71 3.00
C VAL A 84 -8.33 -6.36 4.43
N GLN A 85 -8.40 -7.34 5.34
CA GLN A 85 -8.76 -7.09 6.74
C GLN A 85 -7.78 -6.11 7.41
N ARG A 86 -6.47 -6.28 7.25
CA ARG A 86 -5.45 -5.36 7.80
C ARG A 86 -5.54 -3.97 7.20
N ALA A 87 -5.78 -3.88 5.89
CA ALA A 87 -5.95 -2.61 5.21
C ALA A 87 -7.19 -1.87 5.75
N LEU A 88 -8.33 -2.56 5.86
CA LEU A 88 -9.57 -2.01 6.40
C LEU A 88 -9.41 -1.54 7.85
N GLN A 89 -8.79 -2.35 8.71
CA GLN A 89 -8.51 -1.96 10.09
C GLN A 89 -7.70 -0.66 10.16
N THR A 90 -6.63 -0.55 9.36
CA THR A 90 -5.77 0.63 9.32
C THR A 90 -6.52 1.88 8.86
N ILE A 91 -7.27 1.81 7.76
CA ILE A 91 -7.97 2.98 7.22
C ILE A 91 -9.16 3.39 8.09
N TYR A 92 -9.85 2.44 8.74
CA TYR A 92 -10.95 2.77 9.65
C TYR A 92 -10.49 3.41 10.94
N ILE A 93 -9.32 3.04 11.49
CA ILE A 93 -8.71 3.75 12.63
C ILE A 93 -8.52 5.24 12.29
N ALA A 94 -8.08 5.56 11.06
CA ALA A 94 -7.84 6.94 10.65
C ALA A 94 -9.12 7.77 10.46
N TYR A 95 -10.26 7.13 10.19
CA TYR A 95 -11.54 7.81 9.94
C TYR A 95 -12.62 7.60 11.02
N SER A 96 -12.31 6.86 12.11
CA SER A 96 -13.22 6.61 13.23
C SER A 96 -14.61 6.11 12.79
N VAL A 97 -14.62 5.18 11.84
CA VAL A 97 -15.85 4.51 11.33
C VAL A 97 -16.18 3.30 12.19
#